data_AF-A0AA40P752-F1
#
_entry.id   AF-A0AA40P752-F1
#
_cell.length_a   1.000
_cell.length_b   1.000
_cell.length_c   1.000
_cell.angle_alpha   90.00
_cell.angle_beta   90.00
_cell.angle_gamma   90.00
#
_symmetry.space_group_name_H-M   'P 1'
#
loop_
_entity.id
_entity.type
_entity.pdbx_description
1 polymer ?
#
loop_
_entity_poly.entity_id
_entity_poly.type
_entity_poly.pdbx_seq_one_letter_code
_entity_poly.pdbx_strand_id
1 'polypeptide(L)'
;MRFVEANIGTGQYDARLRRALSDTQTGYFRVASMTQDLIWEQYSMPVHLEQLLTGNASAMLTTLKAEAIEPPQAPQPAAWINKTGSTNGFGGYVAFIPEKQLGIVILANKNYPNEQRVRLAYRILDELGCCSKP
;
A
#
# COMPACT_ATOMS: atom_id res chain seq x y z
N MET A 1 -1.83 -4.73 -15.11
CA MET A 1 -2.29 -3.51 -14.40
C MET A 1 -1.17 -2.47 -14.43
N ARG A 2 -1.11 -1.66 -15.50
CA ARG A 2 0.11 -0.94 -15.93
C ARG A 2 0.76 -0.02 -14.89
N PHE A 3 -0.05 0.74 -14.13
CA PHE A 3 0.48 1.63 -13.10
C PHE A 3 1.07 0.88 -11.90
N VAL A 4 0.42 -0.21 -11.47
CA VAL A 4 0.94 -1.07 -10.40
C VAL A 4 2.19 -1.81 -10.85
N GLU A 5 2.20 -2.33 -12.08
CA GLU A 5 3.38 -2.94 -12.71
C GLU A 5 4.57 -1.97 -12.72
N ALA A 6 4.34 -0.70 -13.10
CA ALA A 6 5.37 0.32 -13.05
C ALA A 6 5.93 0.56 -11.63
N ASN A 7 5.08 0.60 -10.61
CA ASN A 7 5.50 0.78 -9.22
C ASN A 7 6.22 -0.45 -8.63
N ILE A 8 5.87 -1.66 -9.08
CA ILE A 8 6.59 -2.90 -8.73
C ILE A 8 7.97 -2.95 -9.45
N GLY A 9 8.12 -2.22 -10.56
CA GLY A 9 9.31 -2.24 -11.40
C GLY A 9 9.23 -3.26 -12.56
N THR A 10 8.03 -3.75 -12.91
CA THR A 10 7.82 -4.61 -14.06
C THR A 10 7.53 -3.79 -15.33
N GLY A 11 8.31 -4.05 -16.38
CA GLY A 11 8.20 -3.37 -17.67
C GLY A 11 9.43 -2.54 -18.02
N GLN A 12 9.41 -1.93 -19.20
CA GLN A 12 10.50 -1.10 -19.70
C GLN A 12 10.11 0.37 -19.60
N TYR A 13 10.69 1.06 -18.62
CA TYR A 13 10.52 2.49 -18.39
C TYR A 13 11.89 3.17 -18.37
N ASP A 14 11.95 4.41 -18.85
CA ASP A 14 13.19 5.18 -18.82
C ASP A 14 13.71 5.40 -17.39
N ALA A 15 14.99 5.74 -17.26
CA ALA A 15 15.64 5.90 -15.96
C ALA A 15 15.01 7.02 -15.10
N ARG A 16 14.45 8.05 -15.73
CA ARG A 16 13.85 9.18 -15.03
C ARG A 16 12.53 8.77 -14.39
N LEU A 17 11.67 8.07 -15.13
CA LEU A 17 10.39 7.59 -14.63
C LEU A 17 10.59 6.51 -13.55
N ARG A 18 11.54 5.58 -13.73
CA ARG A 18 11.85 4.57 -12.70
C ARG A 18 12.29 5.22 -11.38
N ARG A 19 13.14 6.25 -11.46
CA ARG A 19 13.54 7.01 -10.27
C ARG A 19 12.35 7.70 -9.62
N ALA A 20 11.52 8.41 -10.40
CA ALA A 20 10.36 9.10 -9.88
C ALA A 20 9.38 8.14 -9.16
N LEU A 21 9.13 6.96 -9.72
CA LEU A 21 8.30 5.93 -9.09
C LEU A 21 8.91 5.41 -7.78
N SER A 22 10.21 5.12 -7.80
CA SER A 22 10.95 4.69 -6.61
C SER A 22 10.93 5.76 -5.51
N ASP A 23 11.10 7.03 -5.86
CA ASP A 23 11.11 8.14 -4.90
C ASP A 23 9.76 8.25 -4.17
N THR A 24 8.65 7.84 -4.81
CA THR A 24 7.32 7.85 -4.18
C THR A 24 7.16 6.85 -3.03
N GLN A 25 8.06 5.85 -2.95
CA GLN A 25 8.03 4.77 -1.95
C GLN A 25 9.06 5.01 -0.83
N THR A 26 9.58 6.23 -0.71
CA THR A 26 10.47 6.66 0.38
C THR A 26 9.62 6.94 1.61
N GLY A 27 9.93 6.30 2.74
CA GLY A 27 9.23 6.50 4.01
C GLY A 27 9.70 7.74 4.76
N TYR A 28 8.79 8.64 5.08
CA TYR A 28 9.08 9.90 5.76
C TYR A 28 8.59 9.96 7.20
N PHE A 29 7.43 9.36 7.48
CA PHE A 29 6.83 9.40 8.81
C PHE A 29 6.28 8.04 9.22
N ARG A 30 6.15 7.82 10.53
CA ARG A 30 5.49 6.65 11.10
C ARG A 30 4.26 7.07 11.90
N VAL A 31 3.18 6.33 11.72
CA VAL A 31 1.95 6.41 12.52
C VAL A 31 1.56 4.99 12.92
N ALA A 32 1.77 4.65 14.19
CA ALA A 32 1.65 3.28 14.67
C ALA A 32 2.46 2.28 13.78
N SER A 33 1.81 1.30 13.16
CA SER A 33 2.44 0.32 12.26
C SER A 33 2.55 0.76 10.80
N MET A 34 1.98 1.91 10.43
CA MET A 34 2.01 2.44 9.07
C MET A 34 3.21 3.39 8.89
N THR A 35 3.94 3.21 7.79
CA THR A 35 4.92 4.19 7.31
C THR A 35 4.28 4.99 6.17
N GLN A 36 4.34 6.31 6.28
CA GLN A 36 3.83 7.26 5.29
C GLN A 36 4.95 7.63 4.32
N ASP A 37 4.72 7.38 3.03
CA ASP A 37 5.60 7.75 1.94
C ASP A 37 5.04 9.00 1.22
N LEU A 38 5.48 9.26 -0.01
CA LEU A 38 4.80 10.25 -0.86
C LEU A 38 3.49 9.68 -1.38
N ILE A 39 2.40 9.98 -0.66
CA ILE A 39 1.02 9.51 -0.89
C ILE A 39 0.80 8.03 -0.56
N TRP A 40 1.74 7.15 -0.92
CA TRP A 40 1.67 5.74 -0.55
C TRP A 40 1.75 5.55 0.98
N GLU A 41 1.07 4.50 1.45
CA GLU A 41 1.12 4.02 2.82
C GLU A 41 1.66 2.59 2.80
N GLN A 42 2.68 2.29 3.61
CA GLN A 42 3.34 0.99 3.59
C GLN A 42 3.44 0.32 4.96
N TYR A 43 3.48 -1.02 4.93
CA TYR A 43 3.59 -1.90 6.10
C TYR A 43 4.68 -2.95 5.81
N SER A 44 5.60 -3.16 6.75
CA SER A 44 6.65 -4.17 6.59
C SER A 44 6.06 -5.58 6.45
N MET A 45 6.65 -6.39 5.58
CA MET A 45 6.33 -7.81 5.45
C MET A 45 7.07 -8.67 6.50
N PRO A 46 6.49 -9.80 6.96
CA PRO A 46 5.11 -10.22 6.73
C PRO A 46 4.12 -9.30 7.46
N VAL A 47 3.01 -8.96 6.80
CA VAL A 47 1.97 -8.10 7.36
C VAL A 47 0.77 -8.92 7.82
N HIS A 48 0.22 -8.57 8.98
CA HIS A 48 -1.02 -9.18 9.47
C HIS A 48 -2.25 -8.37 9.04
N LEU A 49 -3.35 -9.07 8.75
CA LEU A 49 -4.62 -8.43 8.35
C LEU A 49 -5.05 -7.33 9.34
N GLU A 50 -4.89 -7.54 10.65
CA GLU A 50 -5.27 -6.56 11.67
C GLU A 50 -4.50 -5.23 11.56
N GLN A 51 -3.23 -5.28 11.19
CA GLN A 51 -2.41 -4.08 10.98
C GLN A 51 -2.93 -3.28 9.78
N LEU A 52 -3.26 -3.96 8.68
CA LEU A 52 -3.84 -3.33 7.49
C LEU A 52 -5.22 -2.74 7.76
N LEU A 53 -6.06 -3.46 8.51
CA LEU A 53 -7.39 -2.99 8.90
C LEU A 53 -7.31 -1.73 9.75
N THR A 54 -6.43 -1.74 10.77
CA THR A 54 -6.23 -0.59 11.65
C THR A 54 -5.74 0.62 10.87
N GLY A 55 -4.72 0.42 10.02
CA GLY A 55 -4.12 1.52 9.26
C GLY A 55 -4.95 2.00 8.05
N ASN A 56 -6.05 1.33 7.71
CA ASN A 56 -7.00 1.78 6.66
C ASN A 56 -8.39 2.14 7.22
N ALA A 57 -8.56 2.09 8.54
CA ALA A 57 -9.80 2.44 9.23
C ALA A 57 -10.09 3.95 9.16
N SER A 58 -11.36 4.33 9.32
CA SER A 58 -11.75 5.74 9.36
C SER A 58 -11.06 6.56 10.46
N ALA A 59 -10.63 5.91 11.55
CA ALA A 59 -9.88 6.56 12.63
C ALA A 59 -8.54 7.17 12.16
N MET A 60 -7.96 6.65 11.07
CA MET A 60 -6.74 7.18 10.46
C MET A 60 -6.94 8.54 9.77
N LEU A 61 -8.19 8.96 9.57
CA LEU A 61 -8.53 10.28 9.02
C LEU A 61 -8.59 11.38 10.10
N THR A 62 -8.37 11.01 11.36
CA THR A 62 -8.31 11.96 12.48
C THR A 62 -6.89 12.46 12.69
N THR A 63 -6.72 13.46 13.55
CA THR A 63 -5.39 13.95 13.91
C THR A 63 -4.64 12.88 14.71
N LEU A 64 -3.60 12.33 14.11
CA LEU A 64 -2.70 11.36 14.74
C LEU A 64 -1.31 11.97 14.88
N LYS A 65 -0.61 11.61 15.96
CA LYS A 65 0.80 11.97 16.11
C LYS A 65 1.62 11.19 15.07
N ALA A 66 2.31 11.90 14.20
CA ALA A 66 3.26 11.33 13.25
C ALA A 66 4.69 11.53 13.76
N GLU A 67 5.51 10.50 13.64
CA GLU A 67 6.93 10.52 14.02
C GLU A 67 7.79 10.58 12.77
N ALA A 68 8.65 11.59 12.66
CA ALA A 68 9.55 11.74 11.52
C ALA A 68 10.58 10.60 11.50
N ILE A 69 10.92 10.11 10.31
CA ILE A 69 11.99 9.15 10.09
C ILE A 69 13.20 9.92 9.56
N GLU A 70 14.26 9.99 10.37
CA GLU A 70 15.48 10.71 10.04
C GLU A 70 16.71 9.79 10.10
N PRO A 71 17.43 9.57 8.98
CA PRO A 71 17.09 10.02 7.62
C PRO A 71 15.85 9.30 7.04
N PRO A 72 15.20 9.85 5.99
CA PRO A 72 14.09 9.16 5.34
C PRO A 72 14.42 7.72 4.96
N GLN A 73 13.48 6.82 5.20
CA GLN A 73 13.64 5.40 4.92
C GLN A 73 13.63 5.18 3.41
N ALA A 74 14.72 4.62 2.87
CA ALA A 74 14.79 4.25 1.47
C ALA A 74 13.66 3.26 1.10
N PRO A 75 13.23 3.21 -0.18
CA PRO A 75 12.21 2.27 -0.64
C PRO A 75 12.50 0.83 -0.24
N GLN A 76 11.49 0.15 0.32
CA GLN A 76 11.62 -1.20 0.83
C GLN A 76 10.95 -2.19 -0.12
N PRO A 77 11.67 -3.20 -0.66
CA PRO A 77 11.02 -4.21 -1.49
C PRO A 77 10.10 -5.13 -0.67
N ALA A 78 10.41 -5.32 0.62
CA ALA A 78 9.68 -6.13 1.58
C ALA A 78 8.54 -5.37 2.28
N ALA A 79 7.63 -4.79 1.49
CA ALA A 79 6.55 -3.96 2.00
C ALA A 79 5.22 -4.23 1.28
N TRP A 80 4.12 -4.26 2.05
CA TRP A 80 2.77 -4.07 1.53
C TRP A 80 2.53 -2.57 1.35
N ILE A 81 2.54 -2.11 0.11
CA ILE A 81 2.30 -0.70 -0.24
C ILE A 81 0.88 -0.57 -0.75
N ASN A 82 0.08 0.34 -0.19
CA ASN A 82 -1.33 0.45 -0.54
C ASN A 82 -1.87 1.88 -0.62
N LYS A 83 -3.06 1.99 -1.20
CA LYS A 83 -3.89 3.19 -1.11
C LYS A 83 -5.38 2.88 -1.28
N THR A 84 -6.20 3.51 -0.44
CA THR A 84 -7.66 3.61 -0.59
C THR A 84 -8.05 4.89 -1.33
N GLY A 85 -9.15 4.84 -2.09
CA GLY A 85 -9.75 6.02 -2.71
C GLY A 85 -11.26 5.90 -2.81
N SER A 86 -12.01 6.97 -2.52
CA SER A 86 -13.48 6.93 -2.51
C SER A 86 -14.06 8.23 -3.08
N THR A 87 -15.18 8.10 -3.77
CA THR A 87 -16.08 9.22 -4.10
C THR A 87 -17.49 8.86 -3.62
N ASN A 88 -18.50 9.69 -3.88
CA ASN A 88 -19.89 9.36 -3.52
C ASN A 88 -20.39 8.08 -4.20
N GLY A 89 -19.93 7.81 -5.43
CA GLY A 89 -20.40 6.68 -6.24
C GLY A 89 -19.39 5.54 -6.39
N PHE A 90 -18.15 5.69 -5.94
CA PHE A 90 -17.08 4.73 -6.24
C PHE A 90 -16.21 4.42 -5.04
N GLY A 91 -15.69 3.19 -5.03
CA GLY A 91 -14.68 2.72 -4.09
C GLY A 91 -13.52 2.05 -4.84
N GLY A 92 -12.31 2.49 -4.54
CA GLY A 92 -11.06 1.96 -5.06
C GLY A 92 -10.13 1.50 -3.95
N TYR A 93 -9.36 0.46 -4.25
CA TYR A 93 -8.21 0.03 -3.45
C TYR A 93 -7.12 -0.50 -4.35
N VAL A 94 -5.88 -0.10 -4.06
CA VAL A 94 -4.68 -0.59 -4.73
C VAL A 94 -3.73 -1.10 -3.67
N ALA A 95 -3.12 -2.26 -3.89
CA ALA A 95 -2.01 -2.74 -3.08
C ALA A 95 -1.00 -3.49 -3.95
N PHE A 96 0.28 -3.46 -3.55
CA PHE A 96 1.33 -4.22 -4.19
C PHE A 96 2.48 -4.52 -3.23
N ILE A 97 3.22 -5.58 -3.56
CA ILE A 97 4.35 -6.09 -2.77
C ILE A 97 5.53 -6.28 -3.73
N PRO A 98 6.48 -5.33 -3.80
CA PRO A 98 7.53 -5.35 -4.81
C PRO A 98 8.37 -6.63 -4.80
N GLU A 99 8.81 -7.12 -3.63
CA GLU A 99 9.63 -8.34 -3.53
C GLU A 99 8.92 -9.60 -4.03
N LYS A 100 7.58 -9.64 -3.96
CA LYS A 100 6.77 -10.77 -4.41
C LYS A 100 6.32 -10.64 -5.85
N GLN A 101 6.54 -9.48 -6.49
CA GLN A 101 5.99 -9.15 -7.81
C GLN A 101 4.46 -9.33 -7.86
N LEU A 102 3.79 -9.05 -6.73
CA LEU A 102 2.34 -9.17 -6.58
C LEU A 102 1.70 -7.79 -6.52
N GLY A 103 0.52 -7.66 -7.12
CA GLY A 103 -0.26 -6.43 -7.08
C GLY A 103 -1.74 -6.69 -7.34
N ILE A 104 -2.59 -5.84 -6.79
CA ILE A 104 -4.04 -5.92 -6.93
C ILE A 104 -4.64 -4.51 -7.08
N VAL A 105 -5.64 -4.40 -7.94
CA VAL A 105 -6.50 -3.23 -8.08
C VAL A 105 -7.94 -3.69 -7.95
N ILE A 106 -8.68 -3.09 -7.02
CA ILE A 106 -10.10 -3.34 -6.80
C ILE A 106 -10.84 -2.03 -7.08
N LEU A 107 -11.77 -2.06 -8.04
CA LEU A 107 -12.62 -0.94 -8.39
C LEU A 107 -14.08 -1.36 -8.27
N ALA A 108 -14.88 -0.56 -7.55
CA ALA A 108 -16.31 -0.75 -7.40
C ALA A 108 -17.05 0.54 -7.72
N ASN A 109 -18.20 0.41 -8.38
CA ASN A 109 -19.18 1.48 -8.60
C ASN A 109 -20.10 1.69 -7.40
N LYS A 110 -19.56 1.48 -6.19
CA LYS A 110 -20.21 1.77 -4.92
C LYS A 110 -19.13 2.14 -3.91
N ASN A 111 -19.36 3.19 -3.13
CA ASN A 111 -18.54 3.48 -1.97
C ASN A 111 -18.91 2.53 -0.83
N TYR A 112 -18.20 1.40 -0.73
CA TYR A 112 -18.33 0.44 0.37
C TYR A 112 -17.13 0.54 1.32
N PRO A 113 -17.23 0.05 2.57
CA PRO A 113 -16.22 0.30 3.61
C PRO A 113 -14.80 -0.12 3.22
N ASN A 114 -13.79 0.63 3.68
CA ASN A 114 -12.38 0.37 3.40
C ASN A 114 -11.96 -1.03 3.90
N GLU A 115 -12.46 -1.44 5.07
CA GLU A 115 -12.14 -2.71 5.69
C GLU A 115 -12.49 -3.89 4.78
N GLN A 116 -13.59 -3.78 4.03
CA GLN A 116 -14.01 -4.81 3.10
C GLN A 116 -13.11 -4.88 1.86
N ARG A 117 -12.60 -3.73 1.40
CA ARG A 117 -11.61 -3.66 0.32
C ARG A 117 -10.31 -4.35 0.74
N VAL A 118 -9.83 -4.01 1.93
CA VAL A 118 -8.60 -4.57 2.52
C VAL A 118 -8.73 -6.07 2.74
N ARG A 119 -9.84 -6.56 3.31
CA ARG A 119 -10.08 -8.01 3.51
C ARG A 119 -10.06 -8.79 2.20
N LEU A 120 -10.71 -8.26 1.16
CA LEU A 120 -10.73 -8.89 -0.15
C LEU A 120 -9.31 -8.96 -0.74
N ALA A 121 -8.57 -7.85 -0.70
CA ALA A 121 -7.21 -7.80 -1.20
C ALA A 121 -6.26 -8.73 -0.44
N TYR A 122 -6.31 -8.72 0.89
CA TYR A 122 -5.52 -9.60 1.74
C TYR A 122 -5.78 -11.06 1.41
N ARG A 123 -7.06 -11.47 1.37
CA ARG A 123 -7.42 -12.86 1.03
C ARG A 123 -6.88 -13.25 -0.34
N ILE A 124 -7.09 -12.44 -1.38
CA ILE A 124 -6.62 -12.76 -2.74
C ILE A 124 -5.10 -12.88 -2.77
N LEU A 125 -4.36 -11.94 -2.18
CA LEU A 125 -2.91 -11.96 -2.21
C LEU A 125 -2.31 -13.06 -1.31
N ASP A 126 -2.99 -13.43 -0.22
CA ASP A 126 -2.58 -14.52 0.67
C ASP A 126 -2.67 -15.89 -0.03
N GLU A 127 -3.73 -16.12 -0.81
CA GLU A 127 -3.84 -17.30 -1.70
C GLU A 127 -2.72 -17.36 -2.75
N LEU A 128 -2.10 -16.22 -3.07
CA LEU A 128 -0.94 -16.12 -3.95
C LEU A 128 0.40 -16.19 -3.18
N GLY A 129 0.38 -16.46 -1.87
CA GLY A 129 1.56 -16.65 -1.04
C GLY A 129 2.20 -15.38 -0.51
N CYS A 130 1.46 -14.27 -0.38
CA CYS A 130 2.03 -13.03 0.16
C CYS A 130 2.27 -13.06 1.67
N CYS A 131 1.31 -13.58 2.43
CA CYS A 131 1.05 -13.08 3.79
C CYS A 131 0.99 -14.17 4.88
N SER A 132 1.25 -15.43 4.51
CA SER A 132 1.32 -16.57 5.43
C SER A 132 2.67 -17.30 5.29
N LYS A 133 3.27 -17.81 6.37
CA LYS A 133 2.69 -18.28 7.65
C LYS A 133 3.46 -17.77 8.89
N PRO A 134 2.85 -17.82 10.09
CA PRO A 134 3.62 -17.95 11.33
C PRO A 134 4.60 -19.14 11.27
#